data_AF-A0AAV3JW61-F1
#
_entry.id   AF-A0AAV3JW61-F1
#
_cell.length_a   1.000
_cell.length_b   1.000
_cell.length_c   1.000
_cell.angle_alpha   90.00
_cell.angle_beta   90.00
_cell.angle_gamma   90.00
#
_symmetry.space_group_name_H-M   'P 1'
#
loop_
_entity.id
_entity.type
_entity.pdbx_description
1 polymer ?
#
loop_
_entity_poly.entity_id
_entity_poly.type
_entity_poly.pdbx_seq_one_letter_code
_entity_poly.pdbx_strand_id
1 'polypeptide(L)'
;MSQKQTVIVTGLKMSKGEFTPENGMNKGVPQPYDNLNIYASVPFPEGDMESLGAKEQQFKLKGSGNFYRFKDVQLPAECELEFEFDFTKTPPRPVLKDINFL
;
A
#
# COMPACT_ATOMS: atom_id res chain seq x y z
N MET A 1 15.78 8.93 -1.34
CA MET A 1 15.05 9.35 -2.55
C MET A 1 13.60 8.95 -2.36
N SER A 2 12.68 9.92 -2.45
CA SER A 2 11.24 9.68 -2.36
C SER A 2 10.67 9.57 -3.78
N GLN A 3 9.82 8.57 -4.04
CA GLN A 3 9.11 8.38 -5.30
C GLN A 3 7.62 8.59 -5.04
N LYS A 4 6.96 9.38 -5.88
CA LYS A 4 5.53 9.63 -5.80
C LYS A 4 4.80 8.92 -6.94
N GLN A 5 3.61 8.40 -6.65
CA GLN A 5 2.74 7.77 -7.63
C GLN A 5 1.29 8.17 -7.38
N THR A 6 0.63 8.72 -8.40
CA THR A 6 -0.80 9.02 -8.36
C THR A 6 -1.62 7.78 -8.71
N VAL A 7 -2.63 7.48 -7.92
CA VAL A 7 -3.56 6.35 -8.12
C VAL A 7 -4.99 6.76 -7.75
N ILE A 8 -5.97 5.97 -8.17
CA ILE A 8 -7.34 6.11 -7.69
C ILE A 8 -7.54 5.14 -6.53
N VAL A 9 -7.67 5.66 -5.30
CA VAL A 9 -7.99 4.83 -4.13
C VAL A 9 -9.48 4.52 -4.14
N THR A 10 -9.81 3.23 -4.08
CA THR A 10 -11.19 2.71 -4.11
C THR A 10 -11.64 2.21 -2.75
N GLY A 11 -10.72 1.95 -1.81
CA GLY A 11 -11.07 1.51 -0.47
C GLY A 11 -9.92 1.57 0.54
N LEU A 12 -10.28 1.74 1.81
CA LEU A 12 -9.36 1.71 2.94
C LEU A 12 -9.85 0.69 3.97
N LYS A 13 -8.96 -0.18 4.47
CA LYS A 13 -9.30 -1.18 5.48
C LYS A 13 -8.22 -1.31 6.55
N MET A 14 -8.60 -1.12 7.81
CA MET A 14 -7.74 -1.43 8.94
C MET A 14 -7.38 -2.92 8.96
N SER A 15 -6.10 -3.22 9.15
CA SER A 15 -5.56 -4.58 9.13
C SER A 15 -4.54 -4.74 10.25
N LYS A 16 -4.99 -5.21 11.40
CA LYS A 16 -4.17 -5.43 12.60
C LYS A 16 -4.47 -6.79 13.22
N GLY A 17 -3.43 -7.45 13.71
CA GLY A 17 -3.55 -8.73 14.38
C GLY A 17 -2.21 -9.42 14.52
N GLU A 18 -2.26 -10.74 14.57
CA GLU A 18 -1.08 -11.62 14.65
C GLU A 18 -1.27 -12.76 13.66
N PHE A 19 -0.18 -13.22 13.06
CA PHE A 19 -0.18 -14.47 12.28
C PHE A 19 1.03 -15.30 12.64
N THR A 20 0.87 -16.63 12.60
CA THR A 20 1.96 -17.57 12.86
C THR A 20 2.37 -18.20 11.54
N PRO A 21 3.59 -17.93 11.03
CA PRO A 21 4.05 -18.53 9.78
C PRO A 21 4.15 -20.05 9.90
N GLU A 22 3.63 -20.78 8.92
CA GLU A 22 3.76 -22.24 8.86
C GLU A 22 5.12 -22.69 8.31
N ASN A 23 5.83 -21.78 7.61
CA ASN A 23 7.11 -22.02 6.94
C ASN A 23 8.05 -20.80 7.05
N GLY A 24 9.33 -20.98 6.74
CA GLY A 24 10.35 -19.93 6.74
C GLY A 24 11.09 -19.76 8.07
N MET A 25 11.97 -18.75 8.16
CA MET A 25 12.79 -18.53 9.36
C MET A 25 11.99 -18.29 10.65
N ASN A 26 10.79 -17.73 10.54
CA ASN A 26 9.93 -17.42 11.69
C ASN A 26 8.84 -18.48 11.91
N LYS A 27 9.02 -19.71 11.42
CA LYS A 27 8.04 -20.79 11.55
C LYS A 27 7.65 -21.00 13.02
N GLY A 28 6.35 -21.01 13.29
CA GLY A 28 5.81 -21.24 14.64
C GLY A 28 5.96 -20.06 15.61
N VAL A 29 6.58 -18.95 15.20
CA VAL A 29 6.72 -17.74 16.02
C VAL A 29 5.64 -16.73 15.64
N PRO A 30 4.71 -16.37 16.53
CA PRO A 30 3.66 -15.40 16.22
C PRO A 30 4.26 -14.04 15.83
N GLN A 31 3.76 -13.47 14.74
CA GLN A 31 4.21 -12.20 14.17
C GLN A 31 3.08 -11.17 14.22
N PRO A 32 3.22 -10.11 15.04
CA PRO A 32 2.23 -9.04 15.05
C PRO A 32 2.32 -8.22 13.77
N TYR A 33 1.18 -7.73 13.30
CA TYR A 33 1.10 -6.79 12.18
C TYR A 33 0.10 -5.69 12.48
N ASP A 34 0.38 -4.49 11.98
CA ASP A 34 -0.48 -3.32 12.12
C ASP A 34 -0.33 -2.44 10.88
N ASN A 35 -1.31 -2.50 9.97
CA ASN A 35 -1.28 -1.80 8.68
C ASN A 35 -2.66 -1.23 8.33
N LEU A 36 -2.65 -0.16 7.54
CA LEU A 36 -3.78 0.27 6.73
C LEU A 36 -3.62 -0.35 5.33
N ASN A 37 -4.59 -1.16 4.93
CA ASN A 37 -4.67 -1.66 3.56
C ASN A 37 -5.36 -0.62 2.70
N ILE A 38 -4.73 -0.27 1.58
CA ILE A 38 -5.22 0.70 0.61
C ILE A 38 -5.49 -0.07 -0.68
N TYR A 39 -6.73 -0.08 -1.12
CA TYR A 39 -7.14 -0.66 -2.39
C TYR A 39 -7.18 0.45 -3.43
N ALA A 40 -6.48 0.27 -4.54
CA ALA A 40 -6.35 1.29 -5.56
C ALA A 40 -6.35 0.71 -6.97
N SER A 41 -6.89 1.50 -7.89
CA SER A 41 -6.81 1.29 -9.33
C SER A 41 -5.61 2.05 -9.88
N VAL A 42 -4.69 1.33 -10.51
CA VAL A 42 -3.46 1.88 -11.10
C VAL A 42 -3.58 1.80 -12.62
N PRO A 43 -3.59 2.93 -13.34
CA PRO A 43 -3.70 2.91 -14.80
C PRO A 43 -2.53 2.16 -15.43
N PHE A 44 -2.79 1.47 -16.54
CA PHE A 44 -1.71 0.91 -17.34
C PHE A 44 -0.85 2.04 -17.94
N PRO A 45 0.46 1.81 -18.16
CA PRO A 45 1.32 2.81 -18.77
C PRO A 45 0.80 3.21 -20.15
N GLU A 46 0.82 4.51 -20.48
CA GLU A 46 0.32 5.00 -21.78
C GLU A 46 1.06 4.42 -23.00
N GLY A 47 2.28 3.92 -22.81
CA GLY A 47 3.07 3.26 -23.86
C GLY A 47 2.74 1.79 -24.09
N ASP A 48 1.87 1.18 -23.28
CA ASP A 48 1.46 -0.21 -23.43
C ASP A 48 0.27 -0.32 -24.39
N MET A 49 0.57 -0.58 -25.66
CA MET A 49 -0.42 -0.67 -26.73
C MET A 49 -1.36 -1.89 -26.64
N GLU A 50 -1.06 -2.86 -25.78
CA GLU A 50 -1.86 -4.07 -25.59
C GLU A 50 -2.78 -3.99 -24.36
N SER A 51 -2.76 -2.87 -23.64
CA SER A 51 -3.49 -2.67 -22.38
C SER A 51 -4.49 -1.51 -22.45
N LEU A 52 -5.64 -1.68 -21.79
CA LEU A 52 -6.66 -0.63 -21.64
C LEU A 52 -7.18 -0.61 -20.19
N GLY A 53 -7.32 0.59 -19.62
CA GLY A 53 -7.86 0.79 -18.27
C GLY A 53 -6.79 0.73 -17.17
N ALA A 54 -7.05 -0.05 -16.13
CA ALA A 54 -6.25 -0.08 -14.91
C ALA A 54 -6.18 -1.48 -14.29
N LYS A 55 -5.14 -1.72 -13.49
CA LYS A 55 -5.02 -2.90 -12.63
C LYS A 55 -5.39 -2.54 -11.19
N GLU A 56 -6.10 -3.44 -10.52
CA GLU A 56 -6.34 -3.31 -9.09
C GLU A 56 -5.11 -3.77 -8.30
N GLN A 57 -4.70 -2.96 -7.33
CA GLN A 57 -3.55 -3.25 -6.49
C GLN A 57 -3.82 -2.87 -5.04
N GLN A 58 -3.34 -3.71 -4.13
CA GLN A 58 -3.35 -3.42 -2.70
C GLN A 58 -1.98 -2.88 -2.27
N PHE A 59 -1.98 -1.72 -1.62
CA PHE A 59 -0.83 -1.17 -0.91
C PHE A 59 -1.01 -1.31 0.59
N LYS A 60 0.10 -1.33 1.33
CA LYS A 60 0.10 -1.42 2.79
C LYS A 60 0.88 -0.25 3.37
N LEU A 61 0.18 0.59 4.14
CA LEU A 61 0.79 1.65 4.94
C LEU A 61 0.90 1.17 6.39
N LYS A 62 2.07 1.33 7.02
CA LYS A 62 2.26 0.89 8.41
C LYS A 62 1.38 1.71 9.36
N GLY A 63 0.67 1.03 10.25
CA GLY A 63 -0.26 1.61 11.22
C GLY A 63 -1.70 1.70 10.71
N SER A 64 -2.57 0.84 11.24
CA SER A 64 -4.02 0.85 10.98
C SER A 64 -4.71 2.12 11.46
N GLY A 65 -4.17 2.81 12.47
CA GLY A 65 -4.69 4.08 12.98
C GLY A 65 -4.72 5.19 11.94
N ASN A 66 -3.94 5.08 10.84
CA ASN A 66 -4.02 6.01 9.71
C ASN A 66 -5.42 6.05 9.09
N PHE A 67 -6.24 5.00 9.25
CA PHE A 67 -7.64 5.02 8.81
C PHE A 67 -8.40 6.26 9.31
N TYR A 68 -8.17 6.67 10.56
CA TYR A 68 -8.87 7.82 11.15
C TYR A 68 -8.42 9.17 10.57
N ARG A 69 -7.25 9.25 9.90
CA ARG A 69 -6.83 10.44 9.15
C ARG A 69 -7.69 10.66 7.90
N PHE A 70 -8.29 9.59 7.38
CA PHE A 70 -8.93 9.57 6.05
C PHE A 70 -10.38 9.06 6.09
N LYS A 71 -10.94 8.83 7.28
CA LYS A 71 -12.26 8.20 7.46
C LYS A 71 -13.42 8.98 6.81
N ASP A 72 -13.24 10.28 6.61
CA ASP A 72 -14.26 11.19 6.08
C ASP A 72 -14.02 11.50 4.59
N VAL A 73 -12.99 10.92 3.97
CA VAL A 73 -12.72 11.04 2.53
C VAL A 73 -13.78 10.26 1.76
N GLN A 74 -14.38 10.91 0.76
CA GLN A 74 -15.26 10.23 -0.19
C GLN A 74 -14.44 9.45 -1.20
N LEU A 75 -14.74 8.17 -1.36
CA LEU A 75 -14.07 7.28 -2.33
C LEU A 75 -15.04 6.90 -3.46
N PRO A 76 -14.54 6.64 -4.68
CA PRO A 76 -13.13 6.65 -5.08
C PRO A 76 -12.56 8.07 -5.18
N ALA A 77 -11.28 8.23 -4.85
CA ALA A 77 -10.59 9.53 -4.89
C ALA A 77 -9.17 9.40 -5.43
N GLU A 78 -8.69 10.47 -6.06
CA GLU A 78 -7.31 10.59 -6.49
C GLU A 78 -6.41 10.76 -5.27
N CYS A 79 -5.30 10.02 -5.25
CA CYS A 79 -4.39 10.01 -4.12
C CYS A 79 -2.95 9.88 -4.61
N GLU A 80 -2.07 10.69 -4.02
CA GLU A 80 -0.63 10.58 -4.19
C GLU A 80 -0.04 9.65 -3.12
N LEU A 81 0.54 8.55 -3.56
CA LEU A 81 1.30 7.61 -2.73
C LEU A 81 2.77 8.04 -2.69
N GLU A 82 3.33 8.21 -1.49
CA GLU A 82 4.74 8.52 -1.30
C GLU A 82 5.53 7.29 -0.85
N PHE A 83 6.52 6.89 -1.62
CA PHE A 83 7.38 5.74 -1.37
C PHE A 83 8.80 6.16 -1.01
N GLU A 84 9.39 5.44 -0.06
CA GLU A 84 10.80 5.56 0.30
C GLU A 84 11.50 4.22 0.08
N PHE A 85 12.74 4.26 -0.44
CA PHE A 85 13.54 3.04 -0.56
C PHE A 85 14.11 2.62 0.79
N ASP A 86 13.77 1.40 1.23
CA ASP A 86 14.41 0.74 2.36
C ASP A 86 15.69 0.05 1.88
N PHE A 87 16.83 0.68 2.19
CA PHE A 87 18.18 0.18 1.87
C PHE A 87 18.70 -0.87 2.86
N THR A 88 17.97 -1.17 3.93
CA THR A 88 18.35 -2.27 4.85
C THR A 88 18.06 -3.65 4.25
N LYS A 89 17.29 -3.70 3.15
CA LYS A 89 17.00 -4.91 2.38
C LYS A 89 17.85 -4.95 1.12
N THR A 90 18.28 -6.16 0.74
CA THR A 90 19.00 -6.41 -0.51
C THR A 90 18.16 -7.33 -1.41
N PRO A 91 17.73 -6.88 -2.59
CA PRO A 91 17.85 -5.52 -3.12
C PRO A 91 16.98 -4.51 -2.34
N PRO A 92 17.28 -3.21 -2.40
CA PRO A 92 16.44 -2.17 -1.80
C PRO A 92 15.01 -2.27 -2.31
N ARG A 93 14.04 -2.04 -1.42
CA ARG A 93 12.61 -2.15 -1.77
C ARG A 93 11.89 -0.83 -1.50
N PRO A 94 10.99 -0.39 -2.38
CA PRO A 94 10.13 0.74 -2.08
C PRO A 94 9.12 0.34 -0.99
N VAL A 95 8.99 1.19 0.02
CA VAL A 95 8.04 1.05 1.12
C VAL A 95 7.14 2.27 1.11
N LEU A 96 5.83 2.06 1.18
CA LEU A 96 4.86 3.14 1.26
C LEU A 96 5.05 3.89 2.58
N LYS A 97 5.37 5.17 2.49
CA LYS A 97 5.71 6.04 3.61
C LYS A 97 4.51 6.86 4.07
N ASP A 98 3.77 7.44 3.14
CA ASP A 98 2.55 8.20 3.41
C ASP A 98 1.63 8.25 2.19
N ILE A 99 0.41 8.75 2.39
CA ILE A 99 -0.57 8.99 1.33
C ILE A 99 -1.22 10.37 1.49
N ASN A 100 -1.50 11.04 0.39
CA ASN A 100 -2.17 12.35 0.37
C ASN A 100 -3.34 12.30 -0.61
N PHE A 101 -4.56 12.55 -0.12
CA PHE A 101 -5.73 12.72 -0.98
C PHE A 101 -5.75 14.14 -1.56
N LEU A 102 -6.09 14.26 -2.83
CA LEU A 102 -6.11 15.52 -3.58
C LEU A 102 -7.49 16.19 -3.58
#